data_AF-A0A453ADC1-F1
#
_entry.id   AF-A0A453ADC1-F1
#
_cell.length_a   1.000
_cell.length_b   1.000
_cell.length_c   1.000
_cell.angle_alpha   90.00
_cell.angle_beta   90.00
_cell.angle_gamma   90.00
#
_symmetry.space_group_name_H-M   'P 1'
#
loop_
_entity.id
_entity.type
_entity.pdbx_description
1 polymer ?
#
loop_
_entity_poly.entity_id
_entity_poly.type
_entity_poly.pdbx_seq_one_letter_code
_entity_poly.pdbx_strand_id
1 'polypeptide(L)'
;MVDDEYRSADFPFDPVDGETHTGPFEFSTDRRMDLDDYFTYIKSWSAYQTAKDNGVELLDDATVQDFADAWGGDREEVKTVRYPIFLRIGKVRP
;
A
#
# COMPACT_ATOMS: atom_id res chain seq x y z
N MET A 1 11.45 -4.05 -5.02
CA MET A 1 10.78 -4.94 -6.00
C MET A 1 9.28 -4.65 -6.02
N VAL A 2 8.58 -4.80 -4.88
CA VAL A 2 7.17 -4.36 -4.73
C VAL A 2 7.08 -2.84 -4.57
N ASP A 3 8.02 -2.24 -3.84
CA ASP A 3 8.05 -0.78 -3.57
C ASP A 3 8.40 0.06 -4.80
N ASP A 4 8.97 -0.56 -5.82
CA ASP A 4 9.23 0.03 -7.14
C ASP A 4 8.18 -0.43 -8.16
N GLU A 5 7.01 -0.87 -7.67
CA GLU A 5 5.86 -1.23 -8.50
C GLU A 5 6.19 -2.30 -9.56
N TYR A 6 7.13 -3.19 -9.24
CA TYR A 6 7.67 -4.20 -10.16
C TYR A 6 8.34 -3.65 -11.44
N ARG A 7 8.65 -2.36 -11.53
CA ARG A 7 9.30 -1.75 -12.71
C ARG A 7 10.65 -2.39 -13.02
N SER A 8 11.47 -2.58 -11.99
CA SER A 8 12.80 -3.20 -12.07
C SER A 8 12.79 -4.74 -12.13
N ALA A 9 11.63 -5.40 -12.03
CA ALA A 9 11.57 -6.86 -12.07
C ALA A 9 11.84 -7.37 -13.50
N ASP A 10 12.76 -8.34 -13.63
CA ASP A 10 12.91 -9.10 -14.87
C ASP A 10 11.65 -9.94 -15.10
N PHE A 11 11.05 -9.80 -16.28
CA PHE A 11 9.71 -10.30 -16.56
C PHE A 11 9.61 -10.79 -18.01
N PRO A 12 10.07 -12.01 -18.29
CA PRO A 12 10.22 -12.55 -19.65
C PRO A 12 8.90 -13.14 -20.19
N PHE A 13 7.79 -12.41 -20.01
CA PHE A 13 6.47 -12.79 -20.51
C PHE A 13 6.02 -11.82 -21.60
N ASP A 14 5.16 -12.30 -22.50
CA ASP A 14 4.63 -11.45 -23.56
C ASP A 14 3.48 -10.57 -23.03
N PRO A 15 3.22 -9.39 -23.63
CA PRO A 15 2.06 -8.57 -23.28
C PRO A 15 0.73 -9.34 -23.36
N VAL A 16 -0.24 -8.94 -22.52
CA VAL A 16 -1.61 -9.46 -22.60
C VAL A 16 -2.33 -8.93 -23.84
N ASP A 17 -3.46 -9.55 -24.21
CA ASP A 17 -4.20 -9.14 -25.41
C ASP A 17 -4.68 -7.69 -25.29
N GLY A 18 -4.44 -6.90 -26.34
CA GLY A 18 -4.78 -5.48 -26.38
C GLY A 18 -3.71 -4.55 -25.81
N GLU A 19 -2.64 -5.09 -25.23
CA GLU A 19 -1.57 -4.30 -24.62
C GLU A 19 -0.24 -4.42 -25.38
N THR A 20 0.59 -3.39 -25.28
CA THR A 20 1.93 -3.36 -25.91
C THR A 20 3.07 -3.57 -24.91
N HIS A 21 2.76 -3.61 -23.62
CA HIS A 21 3.70 -3.79 -22.52
C HIS A 21 3.12 -4.70 -21.43
N THR A 22 3.97 -5.21 -20.55
CA THR A 22 3.55 -6.04 -19.41
C THR A 22 3.24 -5.25 -18.13
N GLY A 23 3.23 -3.91 -18.22
CA GLY A 23 2.99 -3.02 -17.07
C GLY A 23 4.27 -2.37 -16.54
N PRO A 24 4.25 -1.83 -15.30
CA PRO A 24 3.15 -1.97 -14.34
C PRO A 24 1.86 -1.28 -14.78
N PHE A 25 0.75 -1.98 -14.59
CA PHE A 25 -0.59 -1.45 -14.73
C PHE A 25 -1.06 -0.93 -13.38
N GLU A 26 -1.54 0.31 -13.36
CA GLU A 26 -2.07 0.94 -12.16
C GLU A 26 -3.57 0.65 -12.03
N PHE A 27 -3.94 0.11 -10.88
CA PHE A 27 -5.30 -0.06 -10.42
C PHE A 27 -5.48 0.69 -9.10
N SER A 28 -6.73 0.89 -8.68
CA SER A 28 -7.02 1.35 -7.33
C SER A 28 -7.88 0.33 -6.61
N THR A 29 -7.71 0.26 -5.30
CA THR A 29 -8.66 -0.42 -4.42
C THR A 29 -8.99 0.49 -3.26
N ASP A 30 -10.20 0.29 -2.75
CA ASP A 30 -10.78 1.11 -1.70
C ASP A 30 -11.15 0.19 -0.53
N ARG A 31 -10.86 0.64 0.69
CA ARG A 31 -11.33 0.00 1.93
C ARG A 31 -12.00 1.02 2.81
N ARG A 32 -13.05 0.58 3.51
CA ARG A 32 -13.68 1.37 4.59
C ARG A 32 -12.96 1.03 5.89
N MET A 33 -12.42 2.03 6.56
CA MET A 33 -11.64 1.89 7.80
C MET A 33 -11.98 3.03 8.73
N ASP A 34 -12.07 2.75 10.02
CA ASP A 34 -11.90 3.78 11.06
C ASP A 34 -10.40 4.05 11.29
N LEU A 35 -10.07 4.93 12.24
CA LEU A 35 -8.67 5.30 12.47
C LEU A 35 -7.85 4.15 13.07
N ASP A 36 -8.45 3.32 13.91
CA ASP A 36 -7.73 2.22 14.57
C ASP A 36 -7.48 1.05 13.60
N ASP A 37 -8.42 0.78 12.68
CA ASP A 37 -8.24 -0.10 11.53
C ASP A 37 -7.08 0.39 10.65
N TYR A 38 -7.02 1.70 10.39
CA TYR A 38 -5.96 2.30 9.58
C TYR A 38 -4.58 2.17 10.25
N PHE A 39 -4.49 2.37 11.56
CA PHE A 39 -3.24 2.11 12.30
C PHE A 39 -2.86 0.65 12.31
N THR A 40 -3.82 -0.26 12.45
CA THR A 40 -3.57 -1.71 12.35
C THR A 40 -3.00 -2.07 10.99
N TYR A 41 -3.52 -1.46 9.92
CA TYR A 41 -2.99 -1.62 8.58
C TYR A 41 -1.54 -1.10 8.43
N ILE A 42 -1.23 0.12 8.89
CA ILE A 42 0.14 0.67 8.87
C ILE A 42 1.10 -0.25 9.64
N LYS A 43 0.68 -0.72 10.82
CA LYS A 43 1.49 -1.63 11.64
C LYS A 43 1.78 -2.95 10.94
N SER A 44 0.96 -3.39 9.99
CA SER A 44 1.22 -4.62 9.22
C SER A 44 2.33 -4.47 8.17
N TRP A 45 2.79 -3.25 7.88
CA TRP A 45 3.83 -3.01 6.87
C TRP A 45 5.20 -3.48 7.34
N SER A 46 5.95 -4.13 6.45
CA SER A 46 7.31 -4.60 6.72
C SER A 46 8.25 -3.47 7.11
N ALA A 47 8.10 -2.28 6.51
CA ALA A 47 8.89 -1.10 6.84
C ALA A 47 8.63 -0.63 8.28
N TYR A 48 7.38 -0.64 8.74
CA TYR A 48 7.03 -0.30 10.12
C TYR A 48 7.61 -1.31 11.10
N GLN A 49 7.47 -2.60 10.82
CA GLN A 49 8.06 -3.66 11.65
C GLN A 49 9.59 -3.53 11.73
N THR A 50 10.25 -3.26 10.60
CA THR A 50 11.70 -3.04 10.54
C THR A 50 12.12 -1.80 11.36
N ALA A 51 11.39 -0.69 11.28
CA ALA A 51 11.68 0.49 12.09
C ALA A 51 11.56 0.18 13.59
N LYS A 52 10.51 -0.54 13.97
CA LYS A 52 10.28 -0.98 15.35
C LYS A 52 11.37 -1.90 15.87
N ASP A 53 11.81 -2.87 15.06
CA ASP A 53 12.93 -3.77 15.40
C ASP A 53 14.25 -3.01 15.61
N ASN A 54 14.41 -1.86 14.93
CA ASN A 54 15.54 -0.94 15.12
C ASN A 54 15.32 0.07 16.27
N GLY A 55 14.28 -0.11 17.09
CA GLY A 55 13.98 0.74 18.25
C GLY A 55 13.29 2.06 17.91
N VAL A 56 12.77 2.22 16.70
CA VAL A 56 12.05 3.42 16.25
C VAL A 56 10.54 3.14 16.24
N GLU A 57 9.80 3.79 17.13
CA GLU A 57 8.33 3.77 17.10
C GLU A 57 7.82 4.90 16.20
N LEU A 58 7.33 4.54 15.00
CA LEU A 58 6.84 5.50 14.01
C LEU A 58 5.43 6.03 14.31
N LEU A 59 4.65 5.31 15.13
CA LEU A 59 3.33 5.73 15.58
C LEU A 59 3.39 6.05 17.08
N ASP A 60 4.24 7.01 17.42
CA ASP A 60 4.31 7.57 18.77
C ASP A 60 3.07 8.41 19.11
N ASP A 61 2.92 8.78 20.38
CA ASP A 61 1.71 9.48 20.86
C ASP A 61 1.47 10.80 20.10
N ALA A 62 2.52 11.52 19.73
CA ALA A 62 2.44 12.75 18.97
C ALA A 62 1.91 12.49 17.55
N THR A 63 2.50 11.53 16.85
CA THR A 63 2.09 11.15 15.49
C THR A 63 0.66 10.61 15.49
N VAL A 64 0.28 9.80 16.49
CA VAL A 64 -1.09 9.28 16.63
C VAL A 64 -2.10 10.41 16.85
N GLN A 65 -1.74 11.43 17.64
CA GLN A 65 -2.60 12.59 17.85
C GLN A 65 -2.75 13.41 16.56
N ASP A 66 -1.66 13.66 15.83
CA ASP A 66 -1.68 14.36 14.55
C ASP A 66 -2.58 13.63 13.53
N PHE A 67 -2.52 12.30 13.50
CA PHE A 67 -3.42 11.49 12.69
C PHE A 67 -4.88 11.63 13.13
N ALA A 68 -5.17 11.61 14.43
CA ALA A 68 -6.54 11.75 14.94
C ALA A 68 -7.15 13.11 14.60
N ASP A 69 -6.36 14.18 14.71
CA ASP A 69 -6.79 15.53 14.35
C ASP A 69 -7.05 15.63 12.84
N ALA A 70 -6.16 15.07 12.01
CA ALA A 70 -6.33 15.01 10.56
C ALA A 70 -7.51 14.11 10.12
N TRP A 71 -7.85 13.10 10.94
CA TRP A 71 -8.98 12.22 10.70
C TRP A 71 -10.33 12.90 11.00
N GLY A 72 -10.32 14.10 11.58
CA GLY A 72 -11.55 14.84 11.93
C GLY A 72 -11.88 14.83 13.42
N GLY A 73 -10.97 14.33 14.26
CA GLY A 73 -11.11 14.30 15.72
C GLY A 73 -12.02 13.18 16.27
N ASP A 74 -12.82 12.54 15.42
CA ASP A 74 -13.59 11.34 15.74
C ASP A 74 -12.88 10.09 15.21
N ARG A 75 -12.33 9.28 16.12
CA ARG A 75 -11.59 8.06 15.77
C ARG A 75 -12.49 6.96 15.23
N GLU A 76 -13.80 7.00 15.53
CA GLU A 76 -14.78 6.03 15.06
C GLU A 76 -15.33 6.39 13.66
N GLU A 77 -14.97 7.57 13.13
CA GLU A 77 -15.40 7.98 11.79
C GLU A 77 -14.80 7.06 10.72
N VAL A 78 -15.66 6.33 10.01
CA VAL A 78 -15.23 5.43 8.93
C VAL A 78 -15.02 6.21 7.63
N LYS A 79 -13.79 6.21 7.13
CA LYS A 79 -13.41 6.82 5.85
C LYS A 79 -13.10 5.77 4.79
N THR A 80 -13.17 6.19 3.53
CA THR A 80 -12.72 5.39 2.40
C THR A 80 -11.24 5.64 2.16
N VAL A 81 -10.41 4.67 2.50
CA VAL A 81 -8.96 4.67 2.23
C VAL A 81 -8.74 4.06 0.84
N ARG A 82 -8.17 4.86 -0.06
CA ARG A 82 -7.80 4.44 -1.43
C ARG A 82 -6.31 4.23 -1.51
N TYR A 83 -5.88 3.10 -2.10
CA TYR A 83 -4.48 2.84 -2.37
C TYR A 83 -4.29 2.28 -3.78
N PRO A 84 -3.22 2.70 -4.49
CA PRO A 84 -2.90 2.17 -5.79
C PRO A 84 -2.36 0.74 -5.67
N ILE A 85 -2.74 -0.12 -6.61
CA ILE A 85 -2.18 -1.45 -6.79
C ILE A 85 -1.50 -1.47 -8.15
N PHE A 86 -0.24 -1.85 -8.16
CA PHE A 86 0.54 -2.00 -9.37
C PHE A 86 0.76 -3.47 -9.69
N LEU A 87 0.40 -3.88 -10.89
CA LEU A 87 0.55 -5.26 -11.34
C LEU A 87 1.40 -5.31 -12.60
N ARG A 88 2.33 -6.26 -12.64
CA ARG A 88 3.02 -6.64 -13.88
C ARG A 88 2.40 -7.94 -14.39
N ILE A 89 1.81 -7.90 -15.58
CA ILE A 89 0.96 -8.98 -16.12
C ILE A 89 1.46 -9.33 -17.51
N GLY A 90 1.63 -10.62 -17.78
CA GLY A 90 2.03 -11.12 -19.09
C GLY A 90 1.56 -12.56 -19.29
N LYS A 91 1.62 -12.99 -20.55
CA LYS A 91 1.27 -14.34 -20.98
C LYS A 91 2.49 -15.26 -20.93
N VAL A 92 2.30 -16.45 -20.37
CA VAL A 92 3.28 -17.53 -20.43
C VAL A 92 3.31 -18.07 -21.85
N ARG A 93 4.52 -18.19 -22.42
CA ARG A 93 4.70 -18.83 -23.73
C ARG A 93 4.45 -20.34 -23.59
N PRO A 94 3.64 -20.95 -24.47
CA PRO A 94 3.41 -22.40 -24.47
C PRO A 94 4.67 -23.19 -24.83
#